data_AF-X1L5B3-F1
#
_entry.id   AF-X1L5B3-F1
#
_cell.length_a   1.000
_cell.length_b   1.000
_cell.length_c   1.000
_cell.angle_alpha   90.00
_cell.angle_beta   90.00
_cell.angle_gamma   90.00
#
_symmetry.space_group_name_H-M   'P 1'
#
loop_
_entity.id
_entity.type
_entity.pdbx_description
1 polymer ?
#
loop_
_entity_poly.entity_id
_entity_poly.type
_entity_poly.pdbx_seq_one_letter_code
_entity_poly.pdbx_strand_id
1 'polypeptide(L)'
;MGYDALRDISREYAVHAVGDTEYCDFAIQLEGMSVPALLVELKRVNMDLATKHLKQAASYAINMGCEWVLLTNGKEWKLYHILFGKPPEAKLIASWHIINDAPAILARKFELVSYKNVKRGGLAQIW
;
A
#
# COMPACT_ATOMS: atom_id res chain seq x y z
N MET A 1 12.05 6.67 1.59
CA MET A 1 10.76 6.61 2.32
C MET A 1 10.93 6.72 3.83
N GLY A 2 12.06 6.31 4.42
CA GLY A 2 12.41 6.68 5.81
C GLY A 2 11.82 5.77 6.90
N TYR A 3 11.32 4.60 6.53
CA TYR A 3 10.91 3.54 7.46
C TYR A 3 12.12 2.77 7.99
N ASP A 4 12.06 2.38 9.25
CA ASP A 4 12.93 1.37 9.82
C ASP A 4 12.44 -0.02 9.43
N ALA A 5 13.27 -0.81 8.75
CA ALA A 5 12.87 -2.11 8.22
C ALA A 5 12.65 -3.19 9.30
N LEU A 6 13.18 -3.00 10.51
CA LEU A 6 13.02 -3.95 11.62
C LEU A 6 11.87 -3.55 12.55
N ARG A 7 11.56 -2.25 12.63
CA ARG A 7 10.52 -1.74 13.52
C ARG A 7 9.21 -1.38 12.82
N ASP A 8 9.28 -0.72 11.68
CA ASP A 8 8.10 -0.11 11.04
C ASP A 8 7.51 -1.00 9.92
N ILE A 9 8.22 -2.04 9.51
CA ILE A 9 7.83 -2.95 8.42
C ILE A 9 7.67 -4.36 8.96
N SER A 10 6.46 -4.91 8.90
CA SER A 10 6.23 -6.33 9.13
C SER A 10 6.08 -7.06 7.80
N ARG A 11 6.64 -8.27 7.75
CA ARG A 11 6.44 -9.24 6.68
C ARG A 11 5.36 -10.21 7.13
N GLU A 12 4.41 -10.51 6.25
CA GLU A 12 3.37 -11.52 6.42
C GLU A 12 2.44 -11.28 7.63
N TYR A 13 1.37 -10.53 7.41
CA TYR A 13 0.22 -10.57 8.33
C TYR A 13 -0.72 -11.70 7.87
N ALA A 14 -0.92 -12.70 8.72
CA ALA A 14 -1.83 -13.80 8.43
C ALA A 14 -3.28 -13.30 8.37
N VAL A 15 -3.88 -13.35 7.19
CA VAL A 15 -5.34 -13.27 7.06
C VAL A 15 -5.85 -14.71 7.06
N HIS A 16 -6.41 -15.15 8.19
CA HIS A 16 -7.00 -16.48 8.31
C HIS A 16 -8.31 -16.54 7.51
N ALA A 17 -8.23 -16.98 6.26
CA ALA A 17 -9.37 -17.44 5.48
C ALA A 17 -9.42 -18.99 5.52
N VAL A 18 -10.62 -19.56 5.51
CA VAL A 18 -10.82 -21.02 5.48
C VAL A 18 -10.33 -21.57 4.13
N GLY A 19 -9.16 -22.22 4.14
CA GLY A 19 -8.65 -23.00 3.00
C GLY A 19 -7.27 -22.59 2.51
N ASP A 20 -6.96 -21.29 2.46
CA ASP A 20 -5.65 -20.75 2.06
C ASP A 20 -5.33 -19.52 2.90
N THR A 21 -4.14 -19.50 3.53
CA THR A 21 -3.66 -18.26 4.17
C THR A 21 -3.01 -17.42 3.10
N GLU A 22 -3.67 -16.33 2.74
CA GLU A 22 -3.11 -15.36 1.82
C GLU A 22 -2.48 -14.21 2.61
N TYR A 23 -1.28 -13.80 2.20
CA TYR A 23 -0.46 -12.80 2.90
C TYR A 23 -0.19 -11.61 1.98
N CYS A 24 -0.32 -10.40 2.51
CA CYS A 24 0.26 -9.22 1.86
C CYS A 24 1.79 -9.23 2.08
N ASP A 25 2.55 -8.81 1.06
CA ASP A 25 4.02 -8.85 1.12
C ASP A 25 4.59 -8.02 2.27
N PHE A 26 4.08 -6.79 2.47
CA PHE A 26 4.46 -5.96 3.61
C PHE A 26 3.29 -5.19 4.20
N ALA A 27 3.33 -5.00 5.51
CA ALA A 27 2.51 -4.04 6.22
C ALA A 27 3.41 -2.99 6.89
N ILE A 28 3.10 -1.72 6.66
CA ILE A 28 3.71 -0.60 7.38
C ILE A 28 2.95 -0.42 8.69
N GLN A 29 3.54 -0.86 9.78
CA GLN A 29 2.97 -0.79 11.12
C GLN A 29 3.66 0.32 11.89
N LEU A 30 2.93 1.41 12.17
CA LEU A 30 3.45 2.46 13.03
C LEU A 30 3.12 2.17 14.49
N GLU A 31 4.06 2.52 15.37
CA GLU A 31 3.90 2.38 16.82
C GLU A 31 2.64 3.12 17.29
N GLY A 32 1.82 2.43 18.11
CA GLY A 32 0.58 2.96 18.66
C GLY A 32 -0.65 2.84 17.75
N MET A 33 -0.51 2.34 16.52
CA MET A 33 -1.66 2.03 15.65
C MET A 33 -2.13 0.59 15.84
N SER A 34 -3.45 0.38 15.89
CA SER A 34 -4.08 -0.96 16.01
C SER A 34 -4.21 -1.70 14.68
N VAL A 35 -4.16 -0.97 13.57
CA VAL A 35 -4.15 -1.49 12.19
C VAL A 35 -2.94 -0.92 11.45
N PRO A 36 -2.45 -1.58 10.38
CA PRO A 36 -1.37 -1.01 9.57
C PRO A 36 -1.78 0.33 8.96
N ALA A 37 -0.80 1.23 8.83
CA ALA A 37 -1.00 2.52 8.19
C ALA A 37 -1.06 2.42 6.66
N LEU A 38 -0.38 1.41 6.10
CA LEU A 38 -0.28 1.18 4.65
C LEU A 38 0.08 -0.29 4.41
N LEU A 39 -0.64 -0.96 3.51
CA LEU A 39 -0.23 -2.26 2.96
C LEU A 39 0.56 -2.05 1.68
N VAL A 40 1.59 -2.87 1.45
CA VAL A 40 2.41 -2.82 0.23
C VAL A 40 2.41 -4.19 -0.43
N GLU A 41 1.90 -4.24 -1.65
CA GLU A 41 1.83 -5.44 -2.47
C GLU A 41 2.84 -5.34 -3.61
N LEU A 42 3.71 -6.35 -3.71
CA LEU A 42 4.73 -6.46 -4.74
C LEU A 42 4.30 -7.43 -5.84
N LYS A 43 4.66 -7.08 -7.08
CA LYS A 43 4.60 -7.97 -8.23
C LYS A 43 5.96 -8.03 -8.93
N ARG A 44 6.13 -9.04 -9.78
CA ARG A 44 7.37 -9.20 -10.57
C ARG A 44 7.55 -8.02 -11.51
N VAL A 45 8.80 -7.57 -11.69
CA VAL A 45 9.14 -6.40 -12.50
C VAL A 45 8.68 -6.48 -13.97
N ASN A 46 8.63 -7.69 -14.51
CA ASN A 46 8.19 -7.98 -15.88
C ASN A 46 6.67 -8.16 -16.03
N MET A 47 5.90 -7.95 -14.97
CA MET A 47 4.44 -8.09 -14.96
C MET A 47 3.79 -6.72 -14.81
N ASP A 48 2.83 -6.41 -15.67
CA ASP A 48 2.06 -5.17 -15.53
C ASP A 48 1.03 -5.26 -14.40
N LEU A 49 0.77 -4.12 -13.77
CA LEU A 49 -0.17 -4.02 -12.65
C LEU A 49 -1.61 -4.06 -13.15
N ALA A 50 -2.22 -5.25 -13.10
CA ALA A 50 -3.59 -5.51 -13.53
C ALA A 50 -4.61 -5.44 -12.38
N THR A 51 -5.90 -5.30 -12.73
CA THR A 51 -7.03 -5.22 -11.78
C THR A 51 -7.10 -6.40 -10.81
N LYS A 52 -6.70 -7.61 -11.23
CA LYS A 52 -6.66 -8.77 -10.34
C LYS A 52 -5.71 -8.60 -9.15
N HIS A 53 -4.57 -7.93 -9.38
CA HIS A 53 -3.59 -7.65 -8.32
C HIS A 53 -4.15 -6.62 -7.33
N LEU A 54 -4.88 -5.61 -7.84
CA LEU A 54 -5.57 -4.64 -6.98
C LEU A 54 -6.66 -5.31 -6.15
N LYS A 55 -7.47 -6.20 -6.73
CA LYS A 55 -8.51 -6.93 -6.00
C LYS A 55 -7.92 -7.77 -4.85
N GLN A 56 -6.79 -8.43 -5.11
CA GLN A 56 -6.06 -9.19 -4.10
C GLN A 56 -5.60 -8.28 -2.95
N ALA A 57 -4.87 -7.21 -3.27
CA ALA A 57 -4.36 -6.28 -2.25
C ALA A 57 -5.48 -5.56 -1.47
N ALA A 58 -6.57 -5.20 -2.15
CA ALA A 58 -7.75 -4.60 -1.53
C ALA A 58 -8.46 -5.59 -0.59
N SER A 59 -8.51 -6.88 -0.93
CA SER A 59 -9.05 -7.93 -0.05
C SER A 59 -8.30 -7.98 1.28
N TYR A 60 -6.96 -7.94 1.25
CA TYR A 60 -6.14 -7.88 2.48
C TYR A 60 -6.42 -6.63 3.29
N ALA A 61 -6.44 -5.48 2.63
CA ALA A 61 -6.75 -4.20 3.26
C ALA A 61 -8.11 -4.22 3.96
N ILE A 62 -9.13 -4.77 3.30
CA ILE A 62 -10.49 -4.94 3.84
C ILE A 62 -10.46 -5.81 5.10
N ASN A 63 -9.84 -6.99 5.03
CA ASN A 63 -9.80 -7.93 6.14
C ASN A 63 -9.02 -7.41 7.35
N MET A 64 -8.03 -6.54 7.12
CA MET A 64 -7.19 -5.95 8.16
C MET A 64 -7.69 -4.60 8.67
N GLY A 65 -8.73 -4.03 8.06
CA GLY A 65 -9.22 -2.68 8.37
C GLY A 65 -8.24 -1.56 7.97
N CYS A 66 -7.35 -1.83 7.01
CA CYS A 66 -6.41 -0.84 6.49
C CYS A 66 -7.02 -0.09 5.29
N GLU A 67 -6.96 1.24 5.30
CA GLU A 67 -7.53 2.09 4.25
C GLU A 67 -6.59 2.31 3.06
N TRP A 68 -5.32 1.92 3.15
CA TRP A 68 -4.31 2.31 2.18
C TRP A 68 -3.55 1.12 1.63
N VAL A 69 -3.43 1.09 0.30
CA VAL A 69 -2.69 0.06 -0.44
C VAL A 69 -1.71 0.72 -1.41
N LEU A 70 -0.46 0.29 -1.37
CA LEU A 70 0.56 0.62 -2.35
C LEU A 70 0.90 -0.63 -3.17
N LEU A 71 0.44 -0.65 -4.41
CA LEU A 71 0.72 -1.73 -5.36
C LEU A 71 1.90 -1.36 -6.24
N THR A 72 2.90 -2.22 -6.35
CA THR A 72 4.08 -1.96 -7.20
C THR A 72 4.68 -3.21 -7.82
N ASN A 73 5.30 -3.05 -8.99
CA ASN A 73 6.19 -4.03 -9.61
C ASN A 73 7.65 -3.51 -9.66
N GLY A 74 8.00 -2.55 -8.81
CA GLY A 74 9.29 -1.87 -8.82
C GLY A 74 9.34 -0.71 -9.82
N LYS A 75 8.90 -0.89 -11.07
CA LYS A 75 8.89 0.17 -12.09
C LYS A 75 7.73 1.14 -11.95
N GLU A 76 6.53 0.61 -11.68
CA GLU A 76 5.27 1.34 -11.56
C GLU A 76 4.76 1.23 -10.12
N TRP A 77 4.22 2.32 -9.58
CA TRP A 77 3.70 2.41 -8.22
C TRP A 77 2.32 3.05 -8.26
N LYS A 78 1.37 2.46 -7.56
CA LYS A 78 -0.02 2.91 -7.51
C LYS A 78 -0.52 2.90 -6.06
N LEU A 79 -0.83 4.09 -5.56
CA LEU A 79 -1.40 4.31 -4.23
C LEU A 79 -2.92 4.38 -4.33
N TYR A 80 -3.59 3.50 -3.58
CA TYR A 80 -5.05 3.41 -3.53
C TYR A 80 -5.57 3.70 -2.11
N HIS A 81 -6.74 4.33 -2.07
CA HIS A 81 -7.58 4.42 -0.88
C HIS A 81 -8.72 3.39 -0.98
N ILE A 82 -8.96 2.65 0.09
CA ILE A 82 -9.98 1.61 0.19
C ILE A 82 -11.21 2.17 0.91
N LEU A 83 -12.36 2.05 0.26
CA LEU A 83 -13.66 2.45 0.77
C LEU A 83 -14.39 1.20 1.28
N PHE A 84 -14.66 1.11 2.58
CA PHE A 84 -15.39 -0.01 3.20
C PHE A 84 -16.91 0.04 2.98
N GLY A 85 -17.34 0.33 1.75
CA GLY A 85 -18.73 0.32 1.34
C GLY A 85 -19.30 -1.08 1.09
N LYS A 86 -20.54 -1.14 0.59
CA LYS A 86 -21.18 -2.35 0.08
C LYS A 86 -21.60 -2.11 -1.38
N PRO A 87 -20.79 -2.49 -2.39
CA PRO A 87 -19.52 -3.21 -2.29
C PRO A 87 -18.33 -2.32 -1.87
N PRO A 88 -17.22 -2.91 -1.38
CA PRO A 88 -15.98 -2.17 -1.18
C PRO A 88 -15.39 -1.67 -2.49
N GLU A 89 -14.77 -0.50 -2.47
CA GLU A 89 -14.17 0.13 -3.64
C GLU A 89 -12.72 0.53 -3.39
N ALA A 90 -11.88 0.49 -4.43
CA ALA A 90 -10.49 0.96 -4.37
C ALA A 90 -10.31 2.14 -5.33
N LYS A 91 -10.03 3.33 -4.80
CA LYS A 91 -9.83 4.55 -5.59
C LYS A 91 -8.35 4.86 -5.72
N LEU A 92 -7.88 5.04 -6.96
CA LEU A 92 -6.51 5.44 -7.26
C LEU A 92 -6.31 6.90 -6.83
N ILE A 93 -5.33 7.15 -5.95
CA ILE A 93 -4.99 8.48 -5.45
C ILE A 93 -3.79 9.05 -6.18
N ALA A 94 -2.77 8.22 -6.37
CA ALA A 94 -1.57 8.62 -7.09
C ALA A 94 -0.93 7.43 -7.79
N SER A 95 -0.34 7.68 -8.95
CA SER A 95 0.59 6.75 -9.60
C SER A 95 1.85 7.48 -10.03
N TRP A 96 2.93 6.72 -10.13
CA TRP A 96 4.22 7.17 -10.68
C TRP A 96 5.01 6.00 -11.28
N HIS A 97 5.89 6.32 -12.22
CA HIS A 97 6.75 5.37 -12.92
C HIS A 97 8.22 5.79 -12.83
N ILE A 98 9.04 4.96 -12.19
CA ILE A 98 10.45 5.29 -11.86
C ILE A 98 11.26 5.68 -13.10
N ILE A 99 11.01 5.02 -14.23
CA ILE A 99 11.80 5.23 -15.45
C ILE A 99 11.31 6.45 -16.26
N ASN A 100 10.01 6.77 -16.17
CA ASN A 100 9.39 7.72 -17.09
C ASN A 100 9.17 9.10 -16.46
N ASP A 101 9.04 9.17 -15.14
CA ASP A 101 8.78 10.42 -14.44
C ASP A 101 10.06 11.16 -14.08
N ALA A 102 10.02 12.49 -14.14
CA ALA A 102 11.15 13.31 -13.75
C ALA A 102 11.49 13.13 -12.24
N PRO A 103 12.78 13.22 -11.84
CA PRO A 103 13.19 13.04 -10.44
C PRO A 103 12.44 13.93 -9.44
N ALA A 104 12.12 15.17 -9.82
CA ALA A 104 11.35 16.09 -8.97
C ALA A 104 9.91 15.62 -8.74
N ILE A 105 9.29 14.94 -9.72
CA ILE A 105 7.96 14.34 -9.60
C ILE A 105 8.04 13.12 -8.68
N LEU A 106 9.02 12.24 -8.92
CA LEU A 106 9.25 11.05 -8.10
C LEU A 106 9.44 11.41 -6.62
N ALA A 107 10.28 12.42 -6.33
CA ALA A 107 10.51 12.87 -4.96
C ALA A 107 9.20 13.29 -4.27
N ARG A 108 8.36 14.08 -4.95
CA ARG A 108 7.06 14.52 -4.42
C ARG A 108 6.09 13.35 -4.21
N LYS A 109 6.06 12.39 -5.14
CA LYS A 109 5.17 11.22 -5.08
C LYS A 109 5.57 10.25 -3.97
N PHE A 110 6.87 9.98 -3.81
CA PHE A 110 7.37 9.15 -2.72
C PHE A 110 7.24 9.83 -1.35
N GLU A 111 7.20 11.17 -1.29
CA GLU A 111 6.94 11.88 -0.03
C GLU A 111 5.53 11.57 0.52
N LEU A 112 4.54 11.31 -0.34
CA LEU A 112 3.17 10.94 0.07
C LEU A 112 3.16 9.71 0.99
N VAL A 113 4.00 8.73 0.68
CA VAL A 113 4.12 7.46 1.41
C VAL A 113 5.34 7.41 2.32
N SER A 114 6.01 8.54 2.56
CA SER A 114 7.16 8.61 3.47
C SER A 114 6.73 8.39 4.93
N TYR A 115 7.61 7.83 5.76
CA TYR A 115 7.39 7.67 7.19
C TYR A 115 6.95 8.99 7.85
N LYS A 116 7.61 10.09 7.50
CA LYS A 116 7.31 11.43 8.03
C LYS A 116 5.89 11.88 7.70
N ASN A 117 5.41 11.59 6.49
CA ASN A 117 4.07 11.96 6.05
C ASN A 117 2.99 11.01 6.59
N VAL A 118 3.24 9.70 6.59
CA VAL A 118 2.29 8.72 7.12
C VAL A 118 2.11 8.88 8.63
N LYS A 119 3.19 9.09 9.39
CA LYS A 119 3.15 9.29 10.85
C LYS A 119 2.32 10.51 11.29
N ARG A 120 2.24 11.56 10.47
CA ARG A 120 1.45 12.77 10.75
C ARG A 120 0.00 12.67 10.25
N GLY A 121 -0.43 11.51 9.77
CA GLY A 121 -1.76 11.33 9.15
C GLY A 121 -1.89 11.96 7.76
N GLY A 122 -0.78 12.21 7.06
CA GLY A 122 -0.78 12.92 5.78
C GLY A 122 -1.49 12.18 4.64
N LEU A 123 -1.66 10.86 4.74
CA LEU A 123 -2.47 10.10 3.78
C LEU A 123 -3.96 10.49 3.87
N ALA A 124 -4.50 10.65 5.07
CA ALA A 124 -5.89 11.08 5.26
C ALA A 124 -6.16 12.50 4.74
N GLN A 125 -5.13 13.32 4.54
CA GLN A 125 -5.28 14.69 4.02
C GLN A 125 -5.34 14.77 2.49
N ILE A 126 -4.95 13.69 1.79
CA ILE A 126 -4.95 13.62 0.32
C ILE A 126 -6.13 12.78 -0.21
N TRP A 127 -7.04 12.38 0.67
CA TRP A 127 -8.26 11.64 0.38
C TRP A 127 -9.49 12.54 0.54
#